data_AF-A0A950BQ29-F1
#
_entry.id   AF-A0A950BQ29-F1
#
_cell.length_a   1.000
_cell.length_b   1.000
_cell.length_c   1.000
_cell.angle_alpha   90.00
_cell.angle_beta   90.00
_cell.angle_gamma   90.00
#
_symmetry.space_group_name_H-M   'P 1'
#
loop_
_entity.id
_entity.type
_entity.pdbx_description
1 polymer ?
#
loop_
_entity_poly.entity_id
_entity_poly.type
_entity_poly.pdbx_seq_one_letter_code
_entity_poly.pdbx_strand_id
1 'polypeptide(L)'
;MPTHPGAPTQARRQFVGFDLEVATYARLKPELLCRFPGKFVVIVGDEVEGPVETFREALRAGYRRFGLGPLFVKQILTVEPVVEVTRDIVPCRS
;
A
#
# COMPACT_ATOMS: atom_id res chain seq x y z
N MET A 1 -17.39 24.30 22.60
CA MET A 1 -17.16 23.57 21.33
C MET A 1 -15.70 23.79 20.95
N PRO A 2 -14.77 22.84 21.15
CA PRO A 2 -13.39 23.07 20.75
C PRO A 2 -13.31 23.01 19.23
N THR A 3 -12.96 24.14 18.63
CA THR A 3 -12.55 24.27 17.24
C THR A 3 -11.31 23.41 17.01
N HIS A 4 -11.39 22.43 16.11
CA HIS A 4 -10.19 21.76 15.62
C HIS A 4 -9.47 22.73 14.67
N PRO A 5 -8.26 23.21 14.99
CA PRO A 5 -7.46 23.97 14.03
C PRO A 5 -7.18 23.03 12.85
N GLY A 6 -7.48 23.51 11.63
CA GLY A 6 -7.27 22.77 10.40
C GLY A 6 -5.85 22.23 10.35
N ALA A 7 -5.72 20.91 10.31
CA ALA A 7 -4.44 20.24 10.14
C ALA A 7 -3.74 20.82 8.90
N PRO A 8 -2.40 20.98 8.94
CA PRO A 8 -1.67 21.48 7.77
C PRO A 8 -2.04 20.59 6.59
N THR A 9 -2.47 21.23 5.50
CA THR A 9 -2.74 20.59 4.21
C THR A 9 -1.42 20.03 3.70
N GLN A 10 -1.02 18.87 4.21
CA GLN A 10 0.08 18.11 3.66
C GLN A 10 -0.32 17.85 2.21
N ALA A 11 0.43 18.42 1.27
CA ALA A 11 0.17 18.23 -0.15
C ALA A 11 0.10 16.72 -0.37
N ARG A 12 -1.12 16.21 -0.64
CA ARG A 12 -1.31 14.77 -0.86
C ARG A 12 -0.41 14.40 -2.03
N ARG A 13 0.44 13.39 -1.85
CA ARG A 13 1.27 12.85 -2.92
C ARG A 13 0.34 12.55 -4.11
N GLN A 14 0.61 13.14 -5.28
CA GLN A 14 -0.21 12.93 -6.47
C GLN A 14 -0.06 11.49 -6.94
N PHE A 15 -1.16 10.88 -7.41
CA PHE A 15 -1.10 9.54 -7.99
C PHE A 15 -0.66 9.62 -9.44
N VAL A 16 0.52 9.06 -9.74
CA VAL A 16 1.10 9.02 -11.10
C VAL A 16 1.31 7.59 -11.61
N GLY A 17 0.93 6.58 -10.83
CA GLY A 17 1.25 5.17 -11.07
C GLY A 17 2.07 4.55 -9.92
N PHE A 18 2.35 3.26 -10.02
CA PHE A 18 3.18 2.51 -9.05
C PHE A 18 4.35 1.78 -9.71
N ASP A 19 4.79 2.20 -10.89
CA ASP A 19 5.80 1.48 -11.66
C ASP A 19 7.14 1.37 -10.90
N LEU A 20 7.53 2.44 -10.20
CA LEU A 20 8.73 2.46 -9.36
C LEU A 20 8.58 1.53 -8.15
N GLU A 21 7.45 1.59 -7.46
CA GLU A 21 7.16 0.74 -6.30
C GLU A 21 7.11 -0.74 -6.67
N VAL A 22 6.55 -1.07 -7.84
CA VAL A 22 6.53 -2.42 -8.41
C VAL A 22 7.95 -2.90 -8.70
N ALA A 23 8.78 -2.07 -9.32
CA ALA A 23 10.18 -2.39 -9.59
C ALA A 23 10.99 -2.60 -8.28
N THR A 24 10.78 -1.73 -7.30
CA THR A 24 11.38 -1.83 -5.96
C THR A 24 10.96 -3.11 -5.25
N TYR A 25 9.66 -3.45 -5.28
CA TYR A 25 9.18 -4.70 -4.71
C TYR A 25 9.80 -5.91 -5.41
N ALA A 26 9.82 -5.95 -6.74
CA ALA A 26 10.40 -7.05 -7.50
C ALA A 26 11.88 -7.27 -7.17
N ARG A 27 12.65 -6.18 -7.03
CA ARG A 27 14.06 -6.21 -6.64
C ARG A 27 14.28 -6.75 -5.23
N LEU A 28 13.42 -6.39 -4.28
CA LEU A 28 13.56 -6.76 -2.86
C LEU A 28 12.83 -8.07 -2.50
N LYS A 29 11.92 -8.55 -3.34
CA LYS A 29 11.05 -9.70 -3.09
C LYS A 29 11.81 -10.95 -2.64
N PRO A 30 12.95 -11.36 -3.23
CA PRO A 30 13.68 -12.55 -2.78
C PRO A 30 14.15 -12.46 -1.32
N GLU A 31 14.70 -11.30 -0.92
CA GLU A 31 15.18 -11.07 0.44
C GLU A 31 14.00 -10.98 1.42
N LEU A 32 12.95 -10.25 1.05
CA LEU A 32 11.75 -10.10 1.85
C LEU A 32 11.06 -11.46 2.07
N LEU A 33 10.98 -12.31 1.05
CA LEU A 33 10.41 -13.66 1.17
C LEU A 33 11.22 -14.56 2.09
N CYS A 34 12.55 -14.46 2.03
CA CYS A 34 13.42 -15.26 2.88
C CYS A 34 13.26 -14.91 4.36
N ARG A 35 13.07 -13.62 4.68
CA ARG A 35 13.06 -13.14 6.07
C ARG A 35 11.67 -13.00 6.67
N PHE A 36 10.69 -12.60 5.87
CA PHE A 36 9.38 -12.15 6.35
C PHE A 36 8.20 -12.67 5.50
N PRO A 37 8.11 -13.98 5.24
CA PRO A 37 7.02 -14.54 4.46
C PRO A 37 5.66 -14.28 5.13
N GLY A 38 4.65 -13.93 4.34
CA GLY A 38 3.28 -13.68 4.78
C GLY A 38 3.01 -12.31 5.40
N LYS A 39 4.06 -11.52 5.72
CA LYS A 39 3.94 -10.16 6.28
C LYS A 39 3.59 -9.15 5.19
N PHE A 40 3.24 -7.94 5.61
CA PHE A 40 2.91 -6.82 4.73
C PHE A 40 3.99 -5.75 4.77
N VAL A 41 4.24 -5.12 3.63
CA VAL A 41 5.12 -3.95 3.49
C VAL A 41 4.41 -2.85 2.72
N VAL A 42 4.83 -1.62 2.97
CA VAL A 42 4.42 -0.43 2.21
C VAL A 42 5.61 0.14 1.48
N ILE A 43 5.43 0.50 0.22
CA ILE A 43 6.46 1.06 -0.63
C ILE A 43 5.98 2.38 -1.20
N VAL A 44 6.86 3.37 -1.24
CA VAL A 44 6.68 4.68 -1.88
C VAL A 44 7.98 5.04 -2.58
N GLY A 45 7.99 5.09 -3.92
CA GLY A 45 9.20 5.14 -4.73
C GLY A 45 10.15 3.96 -4.42
N ASP A 46 11.32 4.27 -3.86
CA ASP A 46 12.34 3.32 -3.43
C ASP A 46 12.35 3.02 -1.92
N GLU A 47 11.48 3.69 -1.17
CA GLU A 47 11.42 3.55 0.29
C GLU A 47 10.43 2.46 0.71
N VAL A 48 10.83 1.62 1.67
CA VAL A 48 10.01 0.52 2.21
C VAL A 48 9.77 0.71 3.71
N GLU A 49 8.53 0.50 4.15
CA GLU A 49 8.07 0.51 5.55
C GLU A 49 7.41 -0.83 5.91
N GLY A 50 7.63 -1.31 7.14
CA GLY A 50 7.30 -2.66 7.59
C GLY A 50 8.56 -3.52 7.74
N PRO A 51 8.45 -4.86 7.77
CA PRO A 51 7.24 -5.68 7.64
C PRO A 51 6.30 -5.58 8.86
N VAL A 52 5.00 -5.81 8.65
CA VAL A 52 3.97 -5.85 9.70
C VAL A 52 3.00 -7.01 9.48
N GLU A 53 2.19 -7.33 10.50
CA GLU A 53 1.36 -8.55 10.50
C GLU A 53 0.14 -8.43 9.59
N THR A 54 -0.43 -7.23 9.49
CA THR A 54 -1.71 -7.04 8.80
C THR A 54 -1.66 -5.90 7.80
N PHE A 55 -2.50 -6.00 6.77
CA PHE A 55 -2.71 -4.91 5.81
C PHE A 55 -3.09 -3.59 6.49
N ARG A 56 -3.89 -3.64 7.57
CA ARG A 56 -4.32 -2.47 8.32
C ARG A 56 -3.17 -1.78 9.05
N GLU A 57 -2.26 -2.57 9.63
CA GLU A 57 -1.04 -2.06 10.23
C GLU A 57 -0.12 -1.44 9.17
N ALA A 58 -0.03 -2.04 7.99
CA ALA A 58 0.79 -1.54 6.90
C ALA A 58 0.30 -0.15 6.48
N LEU A 59 -1.01 0.02 6.25
CA LEU A 59 -1.61 1.33 5.99
C LEU A 59 -1.32 2.33 7.11
N ARG A 60 -1.48 1.94 8.38
CA ARG A 60 -1.21 2.83 9.52
C ARG A 60 0.26 3.26 9.55
N ALA A 61 1.19 2.33 9.38
CA ALA A 61 2.62 2.60 9.34
C ALA A 61 2.98 3.51 8.16
N GLY A 62 2.44 3.21 6.97
CA GLY A 62 2.66 3.98 5.75
C GLY A 62 2.14 5.42 5.86
N TYR A 63 0.93 5.63 6.37
CA TYR A 63 0.42 7.00 6.58
C TYR A 63 1.18 7.75 7.66
N ARG A 64 1.66 7.06 8.70
CA ARG A 64 2.48 7.67 9.75
C ARG A 64 3.84 8.11 9.23
N ARG A 65 4.48 7.32 8.37
CA ARG A 65 5.81 7.61 7.83
C ARG A 65 5.78 8.55 6.63
N PHE A 66 4.92 8.26 5.64
CA PHE A 66 4.90 8.95 4.35
C PHE A 66 3.80 10.01 4.23
N GLY A 67 2.97 10.18 5.26
CA GLY A 67 1.83 11.09 5.24
C GLY A 67 0.67 10.60 4.37
N LEU A 68 -0.36 11.44 4.24
CA LEU A 68 -1.54 11.12 3.43
C LEU A 68 -1.22 11.12 1.94
N GLY A 69 -1.64 10.06 1.24
CA GLY A 69 -1.43 9.89 -0.20
C GLY A 69 -1.51 8.44 -0.63
N PRO A 70 -1.30 8.14 -1.93
CA PRO A 70 -1.20 6.79 -2.43
C PRO A 70 -0.10 6.01 -1.71
N LEU A 71 -0.39 4.75 -1.39
CA LEU A 71 0.53 3.81 -0.78
C LEU A 71 0.47 2.50 -1.55
N PHE A 72 1.64 1.98 -1.95
CA PHE A 72 1.71 0.65 -2.54
C PHE A 72 1.92 -0.37 -1.43
N VAL A 73 0.85 -1.09 -1.08
CA VAL A 73 0.89 -2.10 0.00
C VAL A 73 0.88 -3.49 -0.64
N LYS A 74 1.84 -4.33 -0.24
CA LYS A 74 1.95 -5.71 -0.72
C LYS A 74 2.14 -6.69 0.42
N GLN A 75 1.49 -7.85 0.30
CA GLN A 75 1.81 -9.02 1.11
C GLN A 75 3.00 -9.75 0.49
N ILE A 76 3.93 -10.19 1.32
CA ILE A 76 5.12 -10.92 0.90
C ILE A 76 4.74 -12.38 0.70
N LEU A 77 4.41 -12.77 -0.54
CA LEU A 77 4.01 -14.12 -0.89
C LEU A 77 4.86 -14.68 -2.03
N THR A 78 5.12 -15.99 -1.99
CA THR A 78 5.88 -16.70 -3.03
C THR A 78 5.14 -16.63 -4.37
N VAL A 79 3.84 -16.95 -4.34
CA VAL A 79 2.92 -16.84 -5.48
C VAL A 79 1.84 -15.83 -5.09
N GLU A 80 1.55 -14.88 -5.96
CA GLU A 80 0.43 -13.96 -5.72
C GLU A 80 -0.89 -14.71 -5.91
N PRO A 81 -1.83 -14.64 -4.94
CA PRO A 81 -3.11 -15.29 -5.09
C PRO A 81 -3.90 -14.62 -6.23
N VAL A 82 -4.49 -15.42 -7.11
CA VAL A 82 -5.44 -14.94 -8.11
C VAL A 82 -6.69 -14.51 -7.35
N VAL A 83 -6.92 -13.21 -7.24
CA VAL A 83 -8.16 -12.68 -6.66
C VAL A 83 -9.22 -12.70 -7.76
N GLU A 84 -10.11 -13.68 -7.72
CA GLU A 84 -11.29 -13.72 -8.58
C GLU A 84 -12.30 -12.67 -8.10
N VAL A 85 -12.39 -11.55 -8.84
CA VAL A 85 -13.41 -10.52 -8.56
C VAL A 85 -14.65 -10.83 -9.37
N THR A 86 -15.56 -11.63 -8.81
CA THR A 86 -16.90 -11.88 -9.38
C THR A 86 -17.86 -10.79 -8.93
N ARG A 87 -17.69 -9.56 -9.42
CA ARG A 87 -18.74 -8.55 -9.29
C ARG A 87 -19.57 -8.55 -10.56
N ASP A 88 -20.82 -8.98 -10.45
CA ASP A 88 -21.84 -8.78 -11.49
C ASP A 88 -22.16 -7.29 -11.60
N ILE A 89 -21.47 -6.61 -12.52
CA ILE A 89 -21.78 -5.23 -12.87
C ILE A 89 -23.01 -5.28 -13.77
N VAL A 90 -24.20 -5.23 -13.19
CA VAL A 90 -25.44 -5.12 -13.96
C VAL A 90 -25.46 -3.72 -14.60
N PRO A 91 -25.54 -3.59 -15.95
CA PRO A 91 -25.66 -2.29 -16.58
C PRO A 91 -26.94 -1.60 -16.08
N CYS A 92 -26.85 -0.34 -15.66
CA CYS A 92 -28.03 0.47 -15.36
C CYS A 92 -28.88 0.55 -16.63
N ARG A 93 -30.05 -0.11 -16.64
CA ARG A 93 -31.05 0.05 -17.69
C ARG A 93 -31.76 1.39 -17.48
N SER A 94 -31.64 2.27 -18.47
CA SER A 94 -32.36 3.55 -18.61
C SER A 94 -33.84 3.37 -18.88
#